data_AF-A0AAN4R5D2-F1
#
_entry.id   AF-A0AAN4R5D2-F1
#
_cell.length_a   1.000
_cell.length_b   1.000
_cell.length_c   1.000
_cell.angle_alpha   90.00
_cell.angle_beta   90.00
_cell.angle_gamma   90.00
#
_symmetry.space_group_name_H-M   'P 1'
#
loop_
_entity.id
_entity.type
_entity.pdbx_description
1 polymer ?
#
loop_
_entity_poly.entity_id
_entity_poly.type
_entity_poly.pdbx_seq_one_letter_code
_entity_poly.pdbx_strand_id
1 'polypeptide(L)'
;MSDTAHTLEVGTMVSTGLYGRGIGYITAIYGEQKPETIERFLGCAIGGQAEFDIVFEYGGRSMNLPECILHDEEWKIFPKEAGFADTTKLAELEKAADVYTAAKDAEERVRSSKFARAVEDLKADPAYADLEQGGSQGGGLAVKNIRKLLKAAFKTTKFSIRNPEEGCIYVRWRGGPSEDQVSEITDRFRNRPSEHSTDWSKDGDTPWNKTFGGAEYVFTSRSEA
;
A
#
# COMPACT_ATOMS: atom_id res chain seq x y z
N MET A 1 32.45 10.46 17.37
CA MET A 1 32.77 10.46 18.82
C MET A 1 31.42 10.38 19.51
N SER A 2 31.09 9.21 20.07
CA SER A 2 29.80 8.94 20.70
C SER A 2 29.59 9.88 21.85
N ASP A 3 28.63 10.78 21.69
CA ASP A 3 28.15 11.60 22.79
C ASP A 3 27.41 10.68 23.76
N THR A 4 27.77 10.85 25.02
CA THR A 4 27.45 10.06 26.20
C THR A 4 26.01 9.53 26.23
N ALA A 5 25.86 8.23 26.52
CA ALA A 5 24.59 7.54 26.76
C ALA A 5 23.73 8.33 27.77
N HIS A 6 22.81 9.15 27.26
CA HIS A 6 21.81 9.83 28.07
C HIS A 6 20.51 9.06 27.92
N THR A 7 19.97 8.58 29.03
CA THR A 7 18.63 8.02 29.10
C THR A 7 17.64 9.06 28.60
N LEU A 8 16.79 8.68 27.66
CA LEU A 8 15.75 9.55 27.10
C LEU A 8 14.59 9.72 28.08
N GLU A 9 13.92 10.85 27.99
CA GLU A 9 12.77 11.20 28.84
C GLU A 9 11.51 11.35 27.97
N VAL A 10 10.34 11.14 28.57
CA VAL A 10 9.07 11.57 27.94
C VAL A 10 9.13 13.08 27.72
N GLY A 11 8.83 13.52 26.50
CA GLY A 11 8.99 14.89 26.03
C GLY A 11 10.26 15.13 25.21
N THR A 12 11.21 14.19 25.17
CA THR A 12 12.41 14.30 24.33
C THR A 12 12.03 14.43 22.86
N MET A 13 12.59 15.43 22.20
CA MET A 13 12.38 15.69 20.79
C MET A 13 13.25 14.77 19.92
N VAL A 14 12.61 14.19 18.91
CA VAL A 14 13.24 13.28 17.95
C VAL A 14 12.80 13.64 16.53
N SER A 15 13.55 13.22 15.53
CA SER A 15 13.10 13.33 14.14
C SER A 15 13.59 12.18 13.29
N THR A 16 12.83 11.85 12.25
CA THR A 16 13.29 10.95 11.19
C THR A 16 12.83 11.43 9.82
N GLY A 17 13.69 11.23 8.81
CA GLY A 17 13.35 11.43 7.40
C GLY A 17 12.52 10.29 6.82
N LEU A 18 12.44 9.14 7.52
CA LEU A 18 11.69 7.98 7.06
C LEU A 18 10.22 8.33 6.91
N TYR A 19 9.67 8.00 5.72
CA TYR A 19 8.27 8.23 5.37
C TYR A 19 7.81 9.70 5.49
N GLY A 20 8.75 10.65 5.47
CA GLY A 20 8.44 12.08 5.63
C GLY A 20 7.85 12.43 7.02
N ARG A 21 8.15 11.64 8.07
CA ARG A 21 7.56 11.82 9.41
C ARG A 21 8.00 13.11 10.10
N GLY A 22 9.23 13.57 9.89
CA GLY A 22 9.71 14.83 10.44
C GLY A 22 9.89 14.78 11.96
N ILE A 23 9.50 15.87 12.65
CA ILE A 23 9.69 16.07 14.09
C ILE A 23 8.59 15.36 14.89
N GLY A 24 8.99 14.72 15.99
CA GLY A 24 8.09 14.15 16.99
C GLY A 24 8.68 14.17 18.39
N TYR A 25 7.89 13.71 19.35
CA TYR A 25 8.21 13.73 20.77
C TYR A 25 7.83 12.40 21.41
N ILE A 26 8.70 11.91 22.30
CA ILE A 26 8.46 10.68 23.05
C ILE A 26 7.30 10.89 24.03
N THR A 27 6.27 10.05 23.97
CA THR A 27 5.08 10.12 24.84
C THR A 27 5.04 9.00 25.88
N ALA A 28 5.65 7.86 25.58
CA ALA A 28 5.82 6.76 26.53
C ALA A 28 7.16 6.04 26.30
N ILE A 29 7.68 5.47 27.39
CA ILE A 29 8.89 4.64 27.38
C ILE A 29 8.54 3.37 28.16
N TYR A 30 8.79 2.23 27.53
CA TYR A 30 8.55 0.91 28.10
C TYR A 30 9.89 0.20 28.26
N GLY A 31 10.04 -0.58 29.34
CA GLY A 31 11.27 -1.32 29.60
C GLY A 31 12.40 -0.48 30.20
N GLU A 32 13.59 -1.08 30.27
CA GLU A 32 14.81 -0.45 30.79
C GLU A 32 15.66 -0.01 29.60
N GLN A 33 16.03 1.27 29.53
CA GLN A 33 16.88 1.78 28.46
C GLN A 33 18.30 1.25 28.62
N LYS A 34 18.83 0.61 27.56
CA LYS A 34 20.20 0.09 27.50
C LYS A 34 20.87 0.43 26.18
N PRO A 35 21.01 1.73 25.85
CA PRO A 35 21.54 2.15 24.56
C PRO A 35 22.99 1.67 24.33
N GLU A 36 23.74 1.42 25.39
CA GLU A 36 25.10 0.86 25.34
C GLU A 36 25.15 -0.58 24.82
N THR A 37 24.03 -1.30 24.82
CA THR A 37 23.94 -2.66 24.29
C THR A 37 23.63 -2.69 22.80
N ILE A 38 23.40 -1.53 22.18
CA ILE A 38 23.05 -1.43 20.77
C ILE A 38 24.30 -1.60 19.92
N GLU A 39 24.23 -2.52 18.97
CA GLU A 39 25.30 -2.78 18.00
C GLU A 39 24.75 -2.92 16.57
N ARG A 40 25.64 -2.75 15.58
CA ARG A 40 25.30 -2.96 14.18
C ARG A 40 25.64 -4.39 13.76
N PHE A 41 24.63 -5.14 13.32
CA PHE A 41 24.79 -6.47 12.77
C PHE A 41 24.13 -6.59 11.39
N LEU A 42 24.91 -6.95 10.38
CA LEU A 42 24.47 -7.08 8.97
C LEU A 42 23.70 -5.85 8.43
N GLY A 43 24.09 -4.65 8.87
CA GLY A 43 23.45 -3.39 8.44
C GLY A 43 22.18 -3.02 9.22
N CYS A 44 21.77 -3.81 10.22
CA CYS A 44 20.66 -3.51 11.11
C CYS A 44 21.16 -3.14 12.51
N ALA A 45 20.51 -2.18 13.16
CA ALA A 45 20.69 -1.95 14.59
C ALA A 45 19.96 -3.03 15.40
N ILE A 46 20.70 -3.69 16.31
CA ILE A 46 20.16 -4.70 17.23
C ILE A 46 20.58 -4.35 18.66
N GLY A 47 19.87 -4.88 19.66
CA GLY A 47 20.12 -4.59 21.09
C GLY A 47 19.17 -3.52 21.64
N GLY A 48 19.49 -3.00 22.82
CA GLY A 48 18.56 -2.19 23.60
C GLY A 48 17.52 -3.06 24.34
N GLN A 49 16.83 -2.45 25.30
CA GLN A 49 15.83 -3.12 26.14
C GLN A 49 14.58 -2.25 26.38
N ALA A 50 14.50 -1.08 25.73
CA ALA A 50 13.33 -0.22 25.76
C ALA A 50 12.54 -0.17 24.44
N GLU A 51 11.29 0.28 24.54
CA GLU A 51 10.43 0.64 23.43
C GLU A 51 9.82 2.03 23.67
N PHE A 52 9.55 2.76 22.59
CA PHE A 52 9.13 4.17 22.64
C PHE A 52 7.86 4.42 21.85
N ASP A 53 6.92 5.12 22.47
CA ASP A 53 5.84 5.77 21.74
C ASP A 53 6.24 7.19 21.38
N ILE A 54 5.95 7.59 20.15
CA ILE A 54 6.31 8.89 19.60
C ILE A 54 5.08 9.47 18.91
N VAL A 55 4.73 10.71 19.25
CA VAL A 55 3.74 11.51 18.52
C VAL A 55 4.46 12.55 17.65
N PHE A 56 4.09 12.64 16.37
CA PHE A 56 4.70 13.55 15.42
C PHE A 56 3.88 14.84 15.26
N GLU A 57 4.54 15.93 14.87
CA GLU A 57 3.87 17.23 14.67
C GLU A 57 2.79 17.20 13.58
N TYR A 58 2.91 16.31 12.60
CA TYR A 58 1.90 16.13 11.55
C TYR A 58 0.66 15.35 12.02
N GLY A 59 0.66 14.82 13.25
CA GLY A 59 -0.43 14.03 13.83
C GLY A 59 -0.28 12.51 13.69
N GLY A 60 0.80 12.00 13.11
CA GLY A 60 1.08 10.56 13.12
C GLY A 60 1.64 10.07 14.45
N ARG A 61 1.68 8.73 14.61
CA ARG A 61 2.30 8.06 15.75
C ARG A 61 3.23 6.93 15.31
N SER A 62 4.24 6.67 16.13
CA SER A 62 4.99 5.41 16.14
C SER A 62 4.75 4.79 17.51
N MET A 63 4.25 3.56 17.55
CA MET A 63 3.97 2.85 18.80
C MET A 63 4.98 1.72 18.99
N ASN A 64 5.49 1.56 20.20
CA ASN A 64 6.45 0.54 20.59
C ASN A 64 7.68 0.49 19.66
N LEU A 65 8.24 1.66 19.31
CA LEU A 65 9.46 1.74 18.50
C LEU A 65 10.63 1.16 19.31
N PRO A 66 11.32 0.11 18.83
CA PRO A 66 12.46 -0.46 19.54
C PRO A 66 13.59 0.56 19.73
N GLU A 67 14.26 0.50 20.89
CA GLU A 67 15.39 1.38 21.23
C GLU A 67 16.50 1.36 20.18
N CYS A 68 16.86 0.18 19.66
CA CYS A 68 17.86 0.08 18.59
C CYS A 68 17.49 0.87 17.33
N ILE A 69 16.20 0.95 16.98
CA ILE A 69 15.75 1.71 15.82
C ILE A 69 15.81 3.22 16.11
N LEU A 70 15.41 3.66 17.30
CA LEU A 70 15.45 5.07 17.67
C LEU A 70 16.88 5.64 17.70
N HIS A 71 17.87 4.79 17.97
CA HIS A 71 19.29 5.11 17.95
C HIS A 71 19.99 4.82 16.61
N ASP A 72 19.25 4.38 15.58
CA ASP A 72 19.81 4.16 14.25
C ASP A 72 20.12 5.49 13.52
N GLU A 73 20.89 5.41 12.43
CA GLU A 73 21.40 6.56 11.67
C GLU A 73 20.29 7.40 11.01
N GLU A 74 19.13 6.81 10.76
CA GLU A 74 17.96 7.49 10.20
C GLU A 74 17.17 8.32 11.22
N TRP A 75 17.56 8.24 12.49
CA TRP A 75 16.94 8.99 13.58
C TRP A 75 17.88 10.02 14.17
N LYS A 76 17.30 11.14 14.58
CA LYS A 76 18.00 12.19 15.29
C LYS A 76 17.30 12.44 16.61
N ILE A 77 18.03 12.25 17.70
CA ILE A 77 17.64 12.62 19.05
C ILE A 77 18.21 14.01 19.31
N PHE A 78 17.38 14.94 19.78
CA PHE A 78 17.80 16.30 20.06
C PHE A 78 18.08 16.50 21.55
N PRO A 79 19.06 17.35 21.90
CA PRO A 79 19.26 17.71 23.28
C PRO A 79 18.10 18.58 23.78
N LYS A 80 17.86 18.57 25.10
CA LYS A 80 16.68 19.17 25.74
C LYS A 80 16.54 20.67 25.44
N GLU A 81 17.66 21.38 25.35
CA GLU A 81 17.74 22.81 25.01
C GLU A 81 17.35 23.13 23.56
N ALA A 82 17.47 22.17 22.65
CA ALA A 82 17.03 22.34 21.26
C ALA A 82 15.52 22.14 21.11
N GLY A 83 14.91 21.38 22.02
CA GLY A 83 13.47 21.19 22.08
C GLY A 83 13.08 20.08 23.05
N PHE A 84 12.06 20.36 23.85
CA PHE A 84 11.45 19.41 24.77
C PHE A 84 9.97 19.75 24.92
N ALA A 85 9.09 18.77 24.77
CA ALA A 85 7.66 18.95 24.94
C ALA A 85 7.28 18.74 26.40
N ASP A 86 6.63 19.73 27.00
CA ASP A 86 5.98 19.57 28.30
C ASP A 86 4.66 18.79 28.18
N THR A 87 4.04 18.51 29.33
CA THR A 87 2.79 17.76 29.40
C THR A 87 1.64 18.43 28.64
N THR A 88 1.63 19.77 28.53
CA THR A 88 0.60 20.51 27.80
C THR A 88 0.78 20.29 26.30
N LYS A 89 2.01 20.47 25.79
CA LYS A 89 2.33 20.23 24.39
C LYS A 89 2.09 18.77 23.98
N LEU A 90 2.48 17.81 24.82
CA LEU A 90 2.22 16.39 24.55
C LEU A 90 0.72 16.11 24.48
N ALA A 91 -0.09 16.66 25.39
CA ALA A 91 -1.55 16.48 25.34
C ALA A 91 -2.19 17.10 24.08
N GLU A 92 -1.69 18.25 23.61
CA GLU A 92 -2.13 18.85 22.36
C GLU A 92 -1.78 17.99 21.13
N LEU A 93 -0.56 17.46 21.09
CA LEU A 93 -0.10 16.59 20.01
C LEU A 93 -0.88 15.28 19.98
N GLU A 94 -1.15 14.67 21.14
CA GLU A 94 -1.98 13.46 21.24
C GLU A 94 -3.40 13.72 20.72
N LYS A 95 -4.01 14.85 21.11
CA LYS A 95 -5.33 15.23 20.59
C LYS A 95 -5.30 15.43 19.07
N ALA A 96 -4.27 16.09 18.54
CA ALA A 96 -4.11 16.26 17.09
C ALA A 96 -3.95 14.92 16.38
N ALA A 97 -3.23 13.98 16.99
CA ALA A 97 -3.02 12.65 16.45
C ALA A 97 -4.28 11.78 16.49
N ASP A 98 -5.15 11.93 17.50
CA ASP A 98 -6.48 11.30 17.50
C ASP A 98 -7.35 11.79 16.35
N VAL A 99 -7.36 13.10 16.10
CA VAL A 99 -8.09 13.70 14.97
C VAL A 99 -7.52 13.18 13.64
N TYR A 100 -6.20 13.10 13.51
CA TYR A 100 -5.54 12.57 12.33
C TYR A 100 -5.92 11.11 12.06
N THR A 101 -5.82 10.23 13.06
CA THR A 101 -6.23 8.82 12.94
C THR A 101 -7.72 8.71 12.59
N ALA A 102 -8.60 9.46 13.26
CA ALA A 102 -10.03 9.44 12.96
C ALA A 102 -10.35 9.90 11.53
N ALA A 103 -9.63 10.90 11.02
CA ALA A 103 -9.76 11.34 9.63
C ALA A 103 -9.30 10.25 8.65
N LYS A 104 -8.18 9.59 8.91
CA LYS A 104 -7.69 8.47 8.08
C LYS A 104 -8.62 7.26 8.09
N ASP A 105 -9.16 6.91 9.25
CA ASP A 105 -10.17 5.86 9.35
C ASP A 105 -11.46 6.21 8.60
N ALA A 106 -11.89 7.48 8.65
CA ALA A 106 -13.06 7.93 7.90
C ALA A 106 -12.82 7.90 6.38
N GLU A 107 -11.65 8.35 5.92
CA GLU A 107 -11.21 8.23 4.52
C GLU A 107 -11.21 6.78 4.05
N GLU A 108 -10.65 5.86 4.85
CA GLU A 108 -10.61 4.43 4.54
C GLU A 108 -12.01 3.81 4.50
N ARG A 109 -12.88 4.14 5.47
CA ARG A 109 -14.28 3.66 5.46
C ARG A 109 -15.03 4.13 4.23
N VAL A 110 -14.85 5.38 3.82
CA VAL A 110 -15.46 5.91 2.59
C VAL A 110 -14.90 5.20 1.36
N ARG A 111 -13.58 4.99 1.28
CA ARG A 111 -12.92 4.26 0.20
C ARG A 111 -13.41 2.82 0.10
N SER A 112 -13.42 2.09 1.20
CA SER A 112 -13.89 0.70 1.30
C SER A 112 -15.37 0.59 0.93
N SER A 113 -16.22 1.52 1.40
CA SER A 113 -17.64 1.55 1.05
C SER A 113 -17.87 1.81 -0.44
N LYS A 114 -17.14 2.76 -1.04
CA LYS A 114 -17.20 3.04 -2.49
C LYS A 114 -16.74 1.83 -3.30
N PHE A 115 -15.67 1.18 -2.86
CA PHE A 115 -15.15 -0.03 -3.50
C PHE A 115 -16.18 -1.16 -3.47
N ALA A 116 -16.74 -1.46 -2.29
CA ALA A 116 -17.77 -2.47 -2.13
C ALA A 116 -19.01 -2.17 -2.98
N ARG A 117 -19.44 -0.91 -3.03
CA ARG A 117 -20.57 -0.50 -3.88
C ARG A 117 -20.29 -0.73 -5.36
N ALA A 118 -19.11 -0.35 -5.85
CA ALA A 118 -18.71 -0.55 -7.24
C ALA A 118 -18.67 -2.03 -7.62
N VAL A 119 -18.23 -2.90 -6.71
CA VAL A 119 -18.27 -4.37 -6.91
C VAL A 119 -19.71 -4.86 -7.07
N GLU A 120 -20.63 -4.42 -6.21
CA GLU A 120 -22.04 -4.83 -6.31
C GLU A 120 -22.72 -4.28 -7.56
N ASP A 121 -22.44 -3.04 -7.94
CA ASP A 121 -22.97 -2.44 -9.17
C ASP A 121 -22.48 -3.22 -10.41
N LEU A 122 -21.22 -3.66 -10.45
CA LEU A 122 -20.68 -4.50 -11.54
C LEU A 122 -21.31 -5.90 -11.60
N LYS A 123 -21.59 -6.51 -10.45
CA LYS A 123 -22.27 -7.82 -10.39
C LYS A 123 -23.71 -7.74 -10.89
N ALA A 124 -24.38 -6.62 -10.65
CA ALA A 124 -25.78 -6.40 -11.01
C ALA A 124 -25.97 -5.85 -12.44
N ASP A 125 -24.89 -5.38 -13.10
CA ASP A 125 -24.97 -4.79 -14.44
C ASP A 125 -25.39 -5.83 -15.50
N PRO A 126 -26.54 -5.64 -16.16
CA PRO A 126 -27.00 -6.55 -17.22
C PRO A 126 -26.03 -6.67 -18.39
N ALA A 127 -25.19 -5.66 -18.65
CA ALA A 127 -24.19 -5.70 -19.72
C ALA A 127 -23.10 -6.78 -19.50
N TYR A 128 -22.92 -7.22 -18.24
CA TYR A 128 -21.94 -8.24 -17.86
C TYR A 128 -22.58 -9.54 -17.36
N ALA A 129 -23.89 -9.73 -17.57
CA ALA A 129 -24.62 -10.92 -17.13
C ALA A 129 -24.04 -12.23 -17.68
N ASP A 130 -23.42 -12.20 -18.86
CA ASP A 130 -22.80 -13.37 -19.48
C ASP A 130 -21.41 -13.70 -18.91
N LEU A 131 -20.80 -12.81 -18.12
CA LEU A 131 -19.47 -13.02 -17.53
C LEU A 131 -19.55 -13.92 -16.30
N GLU A 132 -18.52 -14.76 -16.13
CA GLU A 132 -18.38 -15.55 -14.91
C GLU A 132 -17.93 -14.65 -13.76
N GLN A 133 -18.66 -14.68 -12.66
CA GLN A 133 -18.33 -13.96 -11.43
C GLN A 133 -17.55 -14.89 -10.48
N GLY A 134 -16.53 -14.36 -9.82
CA GLY A 134 -15.71 -15.11 -8.87
C GLY A 134 -14.63 -14.22 -8.26
N GLY A 135 -14.11 -14.63 -7.10
CA GLY A 135 -13.11 -13.85 -6.37
C GLY A 135 -11.81 -13.62 -7.15
N SER A 136 -11.01 -12.63 -6.72
CA SER A 136 -9.84 -12.09 -7.44
C SER A 136 -8.69 -13.08 -7.68
N GLN A 137 -8.75 -14.29 -7.13
CA GLN A 137 -7.63 -15.21 -7.11
C GLN A 137 -7.71 -16.20 -8.28
N GLY A 138 -7.32 -15.73 -9.46
CA GLY A 138 -6.94 -16.61 -10.56
C GLY A 138 -7.12 -15.99 -11.94
N GLY A 139 -6.01 -15.86 -12.68
CA GLY A 139 -6.05 -15.48 -14.10
C GLY A 139 -6.91 -16.41 -14.97
N GLY A 140 -7.24 -17.61 -14.47
CA GLY A 140 -8.20 -18.52 -15.11
C GLY A 140 -9.60 -17.93 -15.31
N LEU A 141 -10.12 -17.17 -14.34
CA LEU A 141 -11.42 -16.50 -14.45
C LEU A 141 -11.37 -15.37 -15.49
N ALA A 142 -10.34 -14.54 -15.41
CA ALA A 142 -10.09 -13.46 -16.36
C ALA A 142 -9.96 -14.00 -17.80
N VAL A 143 -9.22 -15.09 -18.03
CA VAL A 143 -9.09 -15.71 -19.36
C VAL A 143 -10.45 -16.09 -19.97
N LYS A 144 -11.36 -16.64 -19.17
CA LYS A 144 -12.70 -17.02 -19.64
C LYS A 144 -13.52 -15.78 -20.01
N ASN A 145 -13.49 -14.76 -19.17
CA ASN A 145 -14.24 -13.51 -19.38
C ASN A 145 -13.68 -12.70 -20.56
N ILE A 146 -12.36 -12.58 -20.69
CA ILE A 146 -11.70 -11.99 -21.86
C ILE A 146 -12.13 -12.71 -23.14
N ARG A 147 -12.18 -14.05 -23.13
CA ARG A 147 -12.64 -14.83 -24.29
C ARG A 147 -14.08 -14.50 -24.68
N LYS A 148 -14.98 -14.34 -23.71
CA LYS A 148 -16.38 -13.99 -23.95
C LYS A 148 -16.50 -12.59 -24.57
N LEU A 149 -15.84 -11.60 -23.98
CA LEU A 149 -15.87 -10.21 -24.44
C LEU A 149 -15.28 -10.06 -25.85
N LEU A 150 -14.10 -10.63 -26.10
CA LEU A 150 -13.46 -10.56 -27.42
C LEU A 150 -14.28 -11.29 -28.50
N LYS A 151 -14.93 -12.41 -28.17
CA LYS A 151 -15.80 -13.12 -29.12
C LYS A 151 -17.08 -12.34 -29.43
N ALA A 152 -17.63 -11.62 -28.44
CA ALA A 152 -18.80 -10.76 -28.63
C ALA A 152 -18.46 -9.56 -29.53
N ALA A 153 -17.31 -8.92 -29.30
CA ALA A 153 -16.84 -7.77 -30.06
C ALA A 153 -16.35 -8.14 -31.48
N PHE A 154 -15.61 -9.24 -31.62
CA PHE A 154 -14.91 -9.62 -32.85
C PHE A 154 -15.28 -11.04 -33.30
N LYS A 155 -16.49 -11.21 -33.82
CA LYS A 155 -17.07 -12.53 -34.17
C LYS A 155 -16.25 -13.34 -35.18
N THR A 156 -15.49 -12.68 -36.05
CA THR A 156 -14.74 -13.31 -37.15
C THR A 156 -13.29 -13.66 -36.77
N THR A 157 -12.75 -13.09 -35.69
CA THR A 157 -11.35 -13.24 -35.32
C THR A 157 -11.17 -14.35 -34.27
N LYS A 158 -10.19 -15.22 -34.48
CA LYS A 158 -9.82 -16.25 -33.51
C LYS A 158 -8.72 -15.73 -32.58
N PHE A 159 -9.00 -15.70 -31.28
CA PHE A 159 -8.04 -15.32 -30.24
C PHE A 159 -7.47 -16.56 -29.54
N SER A 160 -6.16 -16.58 -29.34
CA SER A 160 -5.46 -17.48 -28.44
C SER A 160 -5.17 -16.74 -27.14
N ILE A 161 -5.83 -17.17 -26.06
CA ILE A 161 -5.67 -16.57 -24.73
C ILE A 161 -5.07 -17.63 -23.82
N ARG A 162 -3.92 -17.32 -23.21
CA ARG A 162 -3.18 -18.24 -22.33
C ARG A 162 -2.82 -17.54 -21.02
N ASN A 163 -2.77 -18.32 -19.94
CA ASN A 163 -2.27 -17.92 -18.64
C ASN A 163 -1.17 -18.92 -18.22
N PRO A 164 0.05 -18.78 -18.77
CA PRO A 164 1.12 -19.75 -18.55
C PRO A 164 1.75 -19.67 -17.16
N GLU A 165 1.71 -18.49 -16.54
CA GLU A 165 2.33 -18.18 -15.24
C GLU A 165 1.29 -17.45 -14.37
N GLU A 166 1.32 -17.67 -13.06
CA GLU A 166 0.43 -16.96 -12.14
C GLU A 166 0.65 -15.44 -12.29
N GLY A 167 -0.41 -14.72 -12.66
CA GLY A 167 -0.37 -13.27 -12.82
C GLY A 167 -0.14 -12.74 -14.24
N CYS A 168 0.04 -13.59 -15.25
CA CYS A 168 0.30 -13.16 -16.63
C CYS A 168 -0.72 -13.73 -17.64
N ILE A 169 -1.42 -12.85 -18.38
CA ILE A 169 -2.31 -13.25 -19.47
C ILE A 169 -1.74 -12.81 -20.82
N TYR A 170 -1.64 -13.76 -21.76
CA TYR A 170 -1.23 -13.49 -23.14
C TYR A 170 -2.43 -13.64 -24.08
N VAL A 171 -2.76 -12.57 -24.80
CA VAL A 171 -3.81 -12.51 -25.82
C VAL A 171 -3.15 -12.35 -27.18
N ARG A 172 -3.24 -13.38 -28.03
CA ARG A 172 -2.66 -13.38 -29.38
C ARG A 172 -3.72 -13.65 -30.44
N TRP A 173 -3.64 -12.97 -31.56
CA TRP A 173 -4.54 -13.18 -32.70
C TRP A 173 -3.84 -12.86 -34.02
N ARG A 174 -4.47 -13.28 -35.13
CA ARG A 174 -3.95 -13.08 -36.49
C ARG A 174 -4.97 -12.34 -37.34
N GLY A 175 -4.58 -11.21 -37.92
CA GLY A 175 -5.45 -10.34 -38.72
C GLY A 175 -6.65 -9.75 -37.93
N GLY A 176 -7.48 -8.93 -38.57
CA GLY A 176 -8.66 -8.35 -37.93
C GLY A 176 -8.35 -7.09 -37.09
N PRO A 177 -8.85 -6.99 -35.83
CA PRO A 177 -8.79 -5.75 -35.05
C PRO A 177 -7.37 -5.29 -34.74
N SER A 178 -7.20 -3.98 -34.57
CA SER A 178 -5.91 -3.41 -34.13
C SER A 178 -5.60 -3.83 -32.70
N GLU A 179 -4.34 -3.69 -32.30
CA GLU A 179 -3.94 -3.94 -30.93
C GLU A 179 -4.68 -3.04 -29.95
N ASP A 180 -4.80 -1.75 -30.25
CA ASP A 180 -5.53 -0.76 -29.44
C ASP A 180 -6.98 -1.17 -29.16
N GLN A 181 -7.69 -1.71 -30.17
CA GLN A 181 -9.08 -2.16 -30.02
C GLN A 181 -9.21 -3.37 -29.09
N VAL A 182 -8.19 -4.23 -29.05
CA VAL A 182 -8.16 -5.38 -28.14
C VAL A 182 -7.76 -4.92 -26.74
N SER A 183 -6.76 -4.03 -26.63
CA SER A 183 -6.29 -3.46 -25.37
C SER A 183 -7.38 -2.71 -24.61
N GLU A 184 -8.25 -1.96 -25.30
CA GLU A 184 -9.40 -1.28 -24.68
C GLU A 184 -10.33 -2.23 -23.90
N ILE A 185 -10.44 -3.49 -24.35
CA ILE A 185 -11.22 -4.53 -23.70
C ILE A 185 -10.39 -5.24 -22.61
N THR A 186 -9.13 -5.58 -22.92
CA THR A 186 -8.31 -6.44 -22.07
C THR A 186 -7.64 -5.69 -20.91
N ASP A 187 -7.40 -4.39 -21.01
CA ASP A 187 -6.75 -3.58 -19.98
C ASP A 187 -7.57 -3.48 -18.70
N ARG A 188 -8.88 -3.65 -18.78
CA ARG A 188 -9.77 -3.70 -17.61
C ARG A 188 -9.43 -4.84 -16.64
N PHE A 189 -8.79 -5.90 -17.13
CA PHE A 189 -8.39 -7.07 -16.36
C PHE A 189 -6.99 -6.95 -15.74
N ARG A 190 -6.31 -5.81 -15.89
CA ARG A 190 -4.98 -5.58 -15.31
C ARG A 190 -5.09 -5.16 -13.84
N ASN A 191 -4.28 -5.74 -12.96
CA ASN A 191 -4.26 -5.47 -11.51
C ASN A 191 -3.51 -4.18 -11.11
N ARG A 192 -3.40 -3.20 -12.01
CA ARG A 192 -2.83 -1.89 -11.66
C ARG A 192 -3.77 -0.76 -12.07
N PRO A 193 -4.14 0.13 -11.14
CA PRO A 193 -4.71 1.42 -11.52
C PRO A 193 -3.68 2.19 -12.36
N SER A 194 -4.17 3.01 -13.29
CA SER A 194 -3.35 3.92 -14.11
C SER A 194 -2.46 4.82 -13.23
N GLU A 195 -1.32 5.25 -13.80
CA GLU A 195 -0.10 5.84 -13.19
C GLU A 195 -0.25 7.06 -12.25
N HIS A 196 -1.45 7.44 -11.80
CA HIS A 196 -1.68 8.60 -10.93
C HIS A 196 -2.15 8.27 -9.51
N SER A 197 -2.15 6.99 -9.14
CA SER A 197 -2.34 6.58 -7.74
C SER A 197 -0.98 6.48 -7.04
N THR A 198 -0.61 7.51 -6.28
CA THR A 198 0.57 7.50 -5.39
C THR A 198 0.40 6.59 -4.16
N ASP A 199 -0.74 5.91 -4.03
CA ASP A 199 -0.99 5.00 -2.94
C ASP A 199 -0.44 3.61 -3.27
N TRP A 200 0.70 3.25 -2.66
CA TRP A 200 1.34 1.94 -2.69
C TRP A 200 0.54 0.87 -1.93
N SER A 201 -0.78 1.06 -1.74
CA SER A 201 -1.62 0.09 -1.05
C SER A 201 -1.52 -1.27 -1.75
N LYS A 202 -1.13 -2.29 -1.00
CA LYS A 202 -0.81 -3.67 -1.42
C LYS A 202 -1.97 -4.46 -2.03
N ASP A 203 -3.06 -3.82 -2.41
CA ASP A 203 -4.23 -4.47 -2.99
C ASP A 203 -4.43 -3.94 -4.42
N GLY A 204 -3.75 -4.57 -5.38
CA GLY A 204 -3.96 -4.35 -6.83
C GLY A 204 -5.33 -4.81 -7.35
N ASP A 205 -6.30 -5.05 -6.46
CA ASP A 205 -7.65 -5.46 -6.79
C ASP A 205 -8.46 -4.21 -7.16
N THR A 206 -8.81 -4.06 -8.44
CA THR A 206 -9.86 -3.12 -8.86
C THR A 206 -11.24 -3.74 -8.57
N PRO A 207 -12.33 -2.94 -8.46
CA PRO A 207 -13.68 -3.51 -8.36
C PRO A 207 -14.00 -4.50 -9.49
N TRP A 208 -13.46 -4.26 -10.68
CA TRP A 208 -13.55 -5.16 -11.83
C TRP A 208 -12.85 -6.49 -11.56
N ASN A 209 -11.58 -6.45 -11.18
CA ASN A 209 -10.79 -7.65 -10.95
C ASN A 209 -11.32 -8.47 -9.77
N LYS A 210 -11.91 -7.80 -8.76
CA LYS A 210 -12.60 -8.45 -7.65
C LYS A 210 -13.83 -9.24 -8.09
N THR A 211 -14.46 -8.82 -9.18
CA THR A 211 -15.74 -9.37 -9.66
C THR A 211 -15.54 -10.41 -10.76
N PHE A 212 -14.67 -10.11 -11.73
CA PHE A 212 -14.48 -10.89 -12.97
C PHE A 212 -13.09 -11.53 -13.11
N GLY A 213 -12.27 -11.42 -12.07
CA GLY A 213 -10.88 -11.85 -12.06
C GLY A 213 -9.95 -10.84 -12.76
N GLY A 214 -8.65 -10.96 -12.50
CA GLY A 214 -7.62 -10.12 -13.12
C GLY A 214 -6.26 -10.82 -13.17
N ALA A 215 -5.28 -10.11 -13.73
CA ALA A 215 -3.88 -10.52 -13.79
C ALA A 215 -2.97 -9.30 -13.61
N GLU A 216 -1.77 -9.50 -13.09
CA GLU A 216 -0.78 -8.43 -12.93
C GLU A 216 -0.38 -7.84 -14.30
N TYR A 217 -0.18 -8.71 -15.28
CA TYR A 217 0.18 -8.34 -16.63
C TYR A 217 -0.78 -8.93 -17.65
N VAL A 218 -1.20 -8.11 -18.60
CA VAL A 218 -1.98 -8.52 -19.77
C VAL A 218 -1.22 -8.07 -21.00
N PHE A 219 -0.74 -9.04 -21.79
CA PHE A 219 0.03 -8.81 -23.00
C PHE A 219 -0.82 -9.10 -24.21
N THR A 220 -0.98 -8.10 -25.07
CA THR A 220 -1.58 -8.23 -26.40
C THR A 220 -0.48 -8.41 -27.44
N SER A 221 -0.74 -9.20 -28.47
CA SER A 221 0.15 -9.29 -29.62
C SER A 221 -0.61 -9.74 -30.84
N ARG A 222 -0.57 -8.91 -31.89
CA ARG A 222 -1.09 -9.25 -33.21
C ARG A 222 0.02 -9.85 -34.06
N SER A 223 -0.16 -11.08 -34.53
CA SER A 223 0.70 -11.62 -35.58
C SER A 223 0.22 -11.15 -36.95
N GLU A 224 1.15 -10.69 -37.77
CA GLU A 224 0.89 -10.47 -39.19
C GLU A 224 0.77 -11.82 -39.92
N ALA A 225 -0.01 -11.85 -40.98
CA ALA A 225 -0.26 -13.06 -41.76
C ALA A 225 0.98 -13.47 -42.54
#